data_AF-A0AA35RIB8-F1
#
_entry.id   AF-A0AA35RIB8-F1
#
_cell.length_a   1.000
_cell.length_b   1.000
_cell.length_c   1.000
_cell.angle_alpha   90.00
_cell.angle_beta   90.00
_cell.angle_gamma   90.00
#
_symmetry.space_group_name_H-M   'P 1'
#
loop_
_entity.id
_entity.type
_entity.pdbx_description
1 polymer ?
#
loop_
_entity_poly.entity_id
_entity_poly.type
_entity_poly.pdbx_seq_one_letter_code
_entity_poly.pdbx_strand_id
1 'polypeptide(L)'
;VHYLSQGALQTANCTLVYWFLFLFLSPNPQGIAGTDVAKEACDIILTDDNFASIVKAVKWGRNVYDSISKFLQFQLTVNVVAVSITIISAFTITDSPLRAIQMLWVNLIMDTLASLALATENPTDDLLKRRPYGRTKALISRHMWLFIIGHSIYQLTTLLVLVFAGAQLFDIQTGIGRELRATPTQHFTVVFNAFVFMQLFNEINARKIHGERNVFDKIWTNWIFLSVMIVQTSVQIIIVQFGSVIFGTAELGWDLWMWCVFLGSLELVVNQLLLLIPVNKLPLKKLKLWKSKEEVDTYEQPYDPDENTRAQVLWMKSLRRIQTQIRVVNAFRSTLESGHLLHVSMLPTLQETPRPGRYQSNQTIEGRVTSV
;
A
#
# COMPACT_ATOMS: atom_id res chain seq x y z
N VAL A 1 -28.15 -31.07 -5.28
CA VAL A 1 -27.94 -31.87 -4.06
C VAL A 1 -27.03 -33.08 -4.32
N HIS A 2 -27.35 -33.98 -5.26
CA HIS A 2 -26.60 -35.25 -5.42
C HIS A 2 -25.14 -35.18 -5.94
N TYR A 3 -24.68 -34.05 -6.47
CA TYR A 3 -23.30 -33.83 -6.92
C TYR A 3 -22.43 -33.01 -5.95
N LEU A 4 -22.99 -32.57 -4.80
CA LEU A 4 -22.23 -31.83 -3.77
C LEU A 4 -21.79 -32.72 -2.61
N SER A 5 -22.25 -33.99 -2.52
CA SER A 5 -21.96 -34.87 -1.38
C SER A 5 -20.67 -35.70 -1.51
N GLN A 6 -20.11 -35.88 -2.71
CA GLN A 6 -18.91 -36.71 -2.88
C GLN A 6 -17.60 -35.95 -2.62
N GLY A 7 -17.50 -34.67 -2.97
CA GLY A 7 -16.28 -33.88 -2.75
C GLY A 7 -16.04 -33.41 -1.31
N ALA A 8 -17.01 -33.58 -0.41
CA ALA A 8 -16.95 -33.11 0.98
C ALA A 8 -16.63 -34.22 2.00
N LEU A 9 -16.59 -35.49 1.59
CA LEU A 9 -16.52 -36.63 2.51
C LEU A 9 -15.09 -37.11 2.85
N GLN A 10 -14.06 -36.66 2.13
CA GLN A 10 -12.72 -37.27 2.18
C GLN A 10 -11.77 -36.68 3.26
N THR A 11 -12.15 -35.59 3.95
CA THR A 11 -11.28 -34.91 4.95
C THR A 11 -11.88 -34.80 6.35
N ALA A 12 -13.08 -35.31 6.58
CA ALA A 12 -13.70 -35.38 7.90
C ALA A 12 -13.25 -36.65 8.63
N ASN A 13 -12.10 -36.59 9.31
CA ASN A 13 -11.65 -37.62 10.24
C ASN A 13 -12.76 -37.98 11.26
N CYS A 14 -12.74 -39.24 11.75
CA CYS A 14 -13.82 -39.94 12.46
C CYS A 14 -14.48 -39.24 13.67
N THR A 15 -13.97 -38.11 14.14
CA THR A 15 -14.54 -37.31 15.23
C THR A 15 -15.93 -36.74 14.90
N LEU A 16 -16.19 -36.42 13.62
CA LEU A 16 -17.45 -35.78 13.19
C LEU A 16 -18.67 -36.71 13.25
N VAL A 17 -18.48 -38.03 13.08
CA VAL A 17 -19.58 -39.01 13.10
C VAL A 17 -20.15 -39.18 14.52
N TYR A 18 -19.29 -39.14 15.54
CA TYR A 18 -19.72 -39.16 16.95
C TYR A 18 -20.44 -37.86 17.36
N TRP A 19 -20.07 -36.72 16.78
CA TRP A 19 -20.77 -35.45 17.01
C TRP A 19 -22.15 -35.40 16.34
N PHE A 20 -22.26 -35.95 15.12
CA PHE A 20 -23.53 -36.03 14.39
C PHE A 20 -24.58 -36.88 15.11
N LEU A 21 -24.16 -37.92 15.84
CA LEU A 21 -25.04 -38.77 16.64
C LEU A 21 -25.53 -38.09 17.93
N PHE A 22 -24.76 -37.16 18.48
CA PHE A 22 -25.11 -36.43 19.71
C PHE A 22 -26.10 -35.27 19.46
N LEU A 23 -26.08 -34.70 18.25
CA LEU A 23 -26.99 -33.62 17.82
C LEU A 23 -28.45 -34.03 17.66
N PHE A 24 -28.77 -35.33 17.67
CA PHE A 24 -30.13 -35.84 17.45
C PHE A 24 -30.94 -36.16 18.72
N LEU A 25 -30.37 -36.00 19.92
CA LEU A 25 -30.97 -36.46 21.18
C LEU A 25 -31.35 -35.38 22.20
N SER A 26 -31.35 -34.09 21.83
CA SER A 26 -31.79 -33.01 22.72
C SER A 26 -32.92 -32.16 22.09
N PRO A 27 -34.07 -31.96 22.77
CA PRO A 27 -35.18 -31.17 22.24
C PRO A 27 -34.96 -29.65 22.36
N ASN A 28 -34.88 -29.00 21.20
CA ASN A 28 -35.31 -27.64 20.80
C ASN A 28 -35.97 -26.71 21.87
N PRO A 29 -35.75 -25.36 21.79
CA PRO A 29 -36.21 -24.57 20.64
C PRO A 29 -35.25 -23.49 20.11
N GLN A 30 -35.65 -22.86 19.00
CA GLN A 30 -34.88 -21.94 18.14
C GLN A 30 -35.33 -20.47 18.33
N GLY A 31 -34.54 -19.39 18.15
CA GLY A 31 -33.17 -19.20 17.65
C GLY A 31 -32.04 -19.45 18.67
N ILE A 32 -32.07 -20.62 19.31
CA ILE A 32 -31.84 -20.84 20.75
C ILE A 32 -31.38 -22.31 20.99
N ALA A 33 -31.40 -23.19 19.96
CA ALA A 33 -31.24 -24.65 20.08
C ALA A 33 -29.79 -25.15 19.95
N GLY A 34 -28.84 -24.27 19.65
CA GLY A 34 -27.42 -24.58 19.80
C GLY A 34 -27.08 -24.72 21.28
N THR A 35 -26.40 -25.80 21.67
CA THR A 35 -25.79 -25.89 23.00
C THR A 35 -24.77 -24.76 23.16
N ASP A 36 -24.57 -24.26 24.39
CA ASP A 36 -23.67 -23.11 24.59
C ASP A 36 -22.21 -23.45 24.21
N VAL A 37 -21.81 -24.71 24.37
CA VAL A 37 -20.55 -25.25 23.85
C VAL A 37 -20.43 -25.11 22.32
N ALA A 38 -21.52 -25.31 21.58
CA ALA A 38 -21.53 -25.11 20.12
C ALA A 38 -21.48 -23.62 19.75
N LYS A 39 -22.11 -22.73 20.55
CA LYS A 39 -22.03 -21.27 20.36
C LYS A 39 -20.60 -20.76 20.60
N GLU A 40 -19.94 -21.21 21.66
CA GLU A 40 -18.55 -20.86 21.97
C GLU A 40 -17.53 -21.42 20.94
N ALA A 41 -17.87 -22.52 20.26
CA ALA A 41 -17.01 -23.14 19.25
C ALA A 41 -17.20 -22.61 17.81
N CYS A 42 -18.10 -21.66 17.57
CA CYS A 42 -18.45 -21.19 16.22
C CYS A 42 -18.00 -19.74 15.96
N ASP A 43 -17.33 -19.52 14.82
CA ASP A 43 -16.88 -18.18 14.39
C ASP A 43 -18.03 -17.22 14.05
N ILE A 44 -19.21 -17.76 13.66
CA ILE A 44 -20.41 -17.01 13.28
C ILE A 44 -21.64 -17.73 13.84
N ILE A 45 -22.45 -17.01 14.60
CA ILE A 45 -23.73 -17.49 15.16
C ILE A 45 -24.88 -16.86 14.37
N LEU A 46 -25.88 -17.66 13.98
CA LEU A 46 -27.12 -17.15 13.42
C LEU A 46 -28.07 -16.75 14.56
N THR A 47 -28.56 -15.52 14.56
CA THR A 47 -29.49 -15.02 15.59
C THR A 47 -30.96 -15.30 15.28
N ASP A 48 -31.27 -15.66 14.02
CA ASP A 48 -32.61 -15.92 13.52
C ASP A 48 -32.85 -17.39 13.09
N ASP A 49 -31.88 -18.28 13.31
CA ASP A 49 -31.82 -19.69 12.86
C ASP A 49 -32.26 -19.92 11.40
N ASN A 50 -32.12 -18.89 10.56
CA ASN A 50 -32.58 -18.92 9.17
C ASN A 50 -31.43 -19.21 8.20
N PHE A 51 -31.54 -20.28 7.41
CA PHE A 51 -30.56 -20.60 6.36
C PHE A 51 -30.37 -19.48 5.32
N ALA A 52 -31.35 -18.58 5.15
CA ALA A 52 -31.18 -17.39 4.31
C ALA A 52 -30.10 -16.42 4.83
N SER A 53 -29.85 -16.40 6.14
CA SER A 53 -28.80 -15.60 6.77
C SER A 53 -27.40 -16.10 6.40
N ILE A 54 -27.22 -17.40 6.13
CA ILE A 54 -25.97 -17.96 5.57
C ILE A 54 -25.71 -17.39 4.16
N VAL A 55 -26.73 -17.32 3.31
CA VAL A 55 -26.60 -16.76 1.96
C VAL A 55 -26.23 -15.27 2.01
N LYS A 56 -26.82 -14.51 2.94
CA LYS A 56 -26.45 -13.11 3.20
C LYS A 56 -25.00 -12.99 3.68
N ALA A 57 -24.56 -13.83 4.62
CA ALA A 57 -23.19 -13.84 5.13
C ALA A 57 -22.16 -14.14 4.01
N VAL A 58 -22.43 -15.13 3.16
CA VAL A 58 -21.60 -15.43 1.97
C VAL A 58 -21.58 -14.23 1.00
N LYS A 59 -22.72 -13.59 0.76
CA LYS A 59 -22.80 -12.39 -0.10
C LYS A 59 -21.92 -11.24 0.44
N TRP A 60 -21.97 -10.99 1.75
CA TRP A 60 -21.13 -9.99 2.41
C TRP A 60 -19.64 -10.35 2.40
N GLY A 61 -19.27 -11.60 2.70
CA GLY A 61 -17.87 -12.04 2.67
C GLY A 61 -17.22 -11.89 1.28
N ARG A 62 -17.98 -12.15 0.22
CA ARG A 62 -17.52 -11.91 -1.17
C ARG A 62 -17.36 -10.43 -1.49
N ASN A 63 -18.25 -9.58 -0.96
CA ASN A 63 -18.16 -8.14 -1.13
C ASN A 63 -16.92 -7.55 -0.44
N VAL A 64 -16.62 -7.98 0.80
CA VAL A 64 -15.40 -7.58 1.53
C VAL A 64 -14.14 -7.92 0.74
N TYR A 65 -14.06 -9.12 0.16
CA TYR A 65 -12.92 -9.52 -0.67
C TYR A 65 -12.75 -8.63 -1.91
N ASP A 66 -13.86 -8.35 -2.61
CA ASP A 66 -13.86 -7.48 -3.79
C ASP A 66 -13.47 -6.03 -3.41
N SER A 67 -13.97 -5.50 -2.28
CA SER A 67 -13.59 -4.17 -1.76
C SER A 67 -12.11 -4.06 -1.37
N ILE A 68 -11.53 -5.09 -0.73
CA ILE A 68 -10.09 -5.15 -0.44
C ILE A 68 -9.29 -5.14 -1.75
N SER A 69 -9.74 -5.86 -2.77
CA SER A 69 -9.07 -5.90 -4.08
C SER A 69 -9.15 -4.56 -4.82
N LYS A 70 -10.29 -3.85 -4.77
CA LYS A 70 -10.47 -2.48 -5.30
C LYS A 70 -9.49 -1.51 -4.63
N PHE A 71 -9.48 -1.49 -3.29
CA PHE A 71 -8.58 -0.64 -2.51
C PHE A 71 -7.10 -0.91 -2.83
N LEU A 72 -6.70 -2.18 -2.93
CA LEU A 72 -5.32 -2.53 -3.27
C LEU A 72 -4.95 -2.15 -4.72
N GLN A 73 -5.88 -2.21 -5.67
CA GLN A 73 -5.61 -1.76 -7.05
C GLN A 73 -5.30 -0.26 -7.07
N PHE A 74 -6.13 0.51 -6.35
CA PHE A 74 -5.95 1.95 -6.18
C PHE A 74 -4.62 2.27 -5.49
N GLN A 75 -4.43 1.78 -4.25
CA GLN A 75 -3.26 2.07 -3.42
C GLN A 75 -1.94 1.73 -4.10
N LEU A 76 -1.86 0.57 -4.77
CA LEU A 76 -0.63 0.16 -5.46
C LEU A 76 -0.31 1.06 -6.65
N THR A 77 -1.31 1.56 -7.38
CA THR A 77 -1.11 2.51 -8.48
C THR A 77 -0.51 3.81 -7.95
N VAL A 78 -1.11 4.38 -6.89
CA VAL A 78 -0.65 5.61 -6.23
C VAL A 78 0.79 5.48 -5.75
N ASN A 79 1.07 4.39 -5.01
CA ASN A 79 2.39 4.13 -4.44
C ASN A 79 3.47 3.93 -5.51
N VAL A 80 3.15 3.20 -6.60
CA VAL A 80 4.09 3.00 -7.72
C VAL A 80 4.43 4.34 -8.39
N VAL A 81 3.43 5.18 -8.65
CA VAL A 81 3.64 6.50 -9.27
C VAL A 81 4.42 7.43 -8.35
N ALA A 82 4.01 7.55 -7.09
CA ALA A 82 4.63 8.40 -6.08
C ALA A 82 6.12 8.06 -5.84
N VAL A 83 6.46 6.76 -5.78
CA VAL A 83 7.86 6.32 -5.66
C VAL A 83 8.63 6.58 -6.96
N SER A 84 8.02 6.27 -8.12
CA SER A 84 8.68 6.40 -9.43
C SER A 84 8.98 7.86 -9.80
N ILE A 85 8.04 8.79 -9.57
CA ILE A 85 8.27 10.22 -9.83
C ILE A 85 9.34 10.78 -8.90
N THR A 86 9.36 10.37 -7.62
CA THR A 86 10.38 10.80 -6.65
C THR A 86 11.77 10.35 -7.09
N ILE A 87 11.93 9.08 -7.50
CA ILE A 87 13.20 8.53 -7.97
C ILE A 87 13.69 9.24 -9.25
N ILE A 88 12.83 9.39 -10.26
CA ILE A 88 13.21 10.02 -11.53
C ILE A 88 13.57 11.50 -11.32
N SER A 89 12.84 12.20 -10.45
CA SER A 89 13.11 13.61 -10.13
C SER A 89 14.43 13.79 -9.38
N ALA A 90 14.73 12.91 -8.41
CA ALA A 90 16.00 12.94 -7.68
C ALA A 90 17.21 12.78 -8.63
N PHE A 91 17.10 11.98 -9.70
CA PHE A 91 18.16 11.83 -10.71
C PHE A 91 18.29 13.01 -11.69
N THR A 92 17.29 13.88 -11.81
CA THR A 92 17.21 14.88 -12.90
C THR A 92 17.22 16.33 -12.42
N ILE A 93 16.53 16.60 -11.31
CA ILE A 93 16.36 17.94 -10.71
C ILE A 93 17.06 18.02 -9.34
N THR A 94 17.52 16.88 -8.80
CA THR A 94 18.13 16.73 -7.45
C THR A 94 17.16 16.98 -6.28
N ASP A 95 16.04 17.66 -6.51
CA ASP A 95 14.91 17.83 -5.59
C ASP A 95 13.63 17.08 -6.05
N SER A 96 12.72 16.83 -5.10
CA SER A 96 11.39 16.27 -5.36
C SER A 96 10.41 17.35 -5.81
N PRO A 97 9.60 17.13 -6.88
CA PRO A 97 8.59 18.08 -7.34
C PRO A 97 7.40 18.20 -6.37
N LEU A 98 7.25 17.24 -5.46
CA LEU A 98 6.25 17.22 -4.41
C LEU A 98 6.93 17.37 -3.05
N ARG A 99 6.49 18.35 -2.25
CA ARG A 99 7.01 18.58 -0.89
C ARG A 99 6.58 17.43 0.04
N ALA A 100 7.35 17.17 1.10
CA ALA A 100 7.03 16.10 2.06
C ALA A 100 5.62 16.21 2.67
N ILE A 101 5.15 17.43 2.95
CA ILE A 101 3.78 17.69 3.46
C ILE A 101 2.70 17.40 2.40
N GLN A 102 2.99 17.68 1.12
CA GLN A 102 2.09 17.36 0.00
C GLN A 102 2.00 15.85 -0.23
N MET A 103 3.12 15.13 -0.11
CA MET A 103 3.16 13.66 -0.16
C MET A 103 2.41 13.02 1.03
N LEU A 104 2.60 13.58 2.24
CA LEU A 104 1.84 13.16 3.43
C LEU A 104 0.34 13.37 3.23
N TRP A 105 -0.07 14.49 2.65
CA TRP A 105 -1.47 14.79 2.34
C TRP A 105 -2.09 13.79 1.37
N VAL A 106 -1.40 13.50 0.26
CA VAL A 106 -1.83 12.49 -0.72
C VAL A 106 -2.01 11.16 0.01
N ASN A 107 -0.98 10.64 0.69
CA ASN A 107 -1.09 9.36 1.39
C ASN A 107 -2.21 9.37 2.45
N LEU A 108 -2.36 10.44 3.24
CA LEU A 108 -3.40 10.49 4.27
C LEU A 108 -4.81 10.40 3.67
N ILE A 109 -5.12 11.18 2.63
CA ILE A 109 -6.44 11.13 1.97
C ILE A 109 -6.65 9.80 1.25
N MET A 110 -5.65 9.35 0.51
CA MET A 110 -5.76 8.20 -0.39
C MET A 110 -5.86 6.89 0.39
N ASP A 111 -5.12 6.76 1.49
CA ASP A 111 -5.12 5.56 2.31
C ASP A 111 -6.37 5.49 3.22
N THR A 112 -6.85 6.63 3.74
CA THR A 112 -7.93 6.64 4.76
C THR A 112 -9.33 6.94 4.21
N LEU A 113 -9.48 7.94 3.33
CA LEU A 113 -10.80 8.32 2.82
C LEU A 113 -11.24 7.41 1.68
N ALA A 114 -10.33 7.08 0.76
CA ALA A 114 -10.67 6.17 -0.34
C ALA A 114 -10.87 4.72 0.15
N SER A 115 -10.14 4.26 1.18
CA SER A 115 -10.42 2.95 1.79
C SER A 115 -11.81 2.90 2.40
N LEU A 116 -12.24 3.96 3.11
CA LEU A 116 -13.62 4.09 3.60
C LEU A 116 -14.64 4.09 2.46
N ALA A 117 -14.39 4.85 1.38
CA ALA A 117 -15.29 4.96 0.24
C ALA A 117 -15.45 3.63 -0.54
N LEU A 118 -14.35 2.89 -0.76
CA LEU A 118 -14.32 1.61 -1.46
C LEU A 118 -14.75 0.42 -0.59
N ALA A 119 -14.53 0.47 0.73
CA ALA A 119 -14.99 -0.56 1.67
C ALA A 119 -16.51 -0.52 1.88
N THR A 120 -17.12 0.66 1.81
CA THR A 120 -18.56 0.85 2.12
C THR A 120 -19.47 0.69 0.89
N GLU A 121 -19.03 -0.02 -0.15
CA GLU A 121 -19.93 -0.38 -1.26
C GLU A 121 -20.90 -1.50 -0.86
N ASN A 122 -22.19 -1.30 -1.13
CA ASN A 122 -23.22 -2.29 -0.83
C ASN A 122 -23.13 -3.54 -1.73
N PRO A 123 -23.37 -4.75 -1.18
CA PRO A 123 -23.18 -6.00 -1.92
C PRO A 123 -24.27 -6.23 -2.99
N THR A 124 -23.84 -6.48 -4.23
CA THR A 124 -24.73 -6.78 -5.37
C THR A 124 -25.04 -8.28 -5.50
N ASP A 125 -26.22 -8.65 -6.02
CA ASP A 125 -26.60 -10.06 -6.19
C ASP A 125 -25.79 -10.79 -7.28
N ASP A 126 -25.18 -10.03 -8.20
CA ASP A 126 -24.28 -10.56 -9.22
C ASP A 126 -23.02 -11.22 -8.62
N LEU A 127 -22.65 -10.87 -7.38
CA LEU A 127 -21.60 -11.56 -6.62
C LEU A 127 -21.91 -13.05 -6.45
N LEU A 128 -23.17 -13.42 -6.24
CA LEU A 128 -23.58 -14.82 -6.02
C LEU A 128 -23.57 -15.64 -7.31
N LYS A 129 -23.73 -15.02 -8.48
CA LYS A 129 -23.72 -15.68 -9.80
C LYS A 129 -22.32 -16.18 -10.21
N ARG A 130 -21.26 -15.64 -9.60
CA ARG A 130 -19.86 -15.96 -9.93
C ARG A 130 -19.40 -17.21 -9.17
N ARG A 131 -18.53 -18.04 -9.76
CA ARG A 131 -17.86 -19.16 -9.06
C ARG A 131 -17.05 -18.66 -7.85
N PRO A 132 -16.91 -19.43 -6.76
CA PRO A 132 -16.14 -19.01 -5.59
C PRO A 132 -14.65 -18.79 -5.93
N TYR A 133 -14.00 -17.88 -5.20
CA TYR A 133 -12.56 -17.68 -5.31
C TYR A 133 -11.82 -18.91 -4.76
N GLY A 134 -10.85 -19.44 -5.52
CA GLY A 134 -10.05 -20.58 -5.08
C GLY A 134 -9.06 -20.15 -3.99
N ARG A 135 -8.90 -20.98 -2.94
CA ARG A 135 -8.02 -20.73 -1.77
C ARG A 135 -6.56 -20.41 -2.13
N THR A 136 -6.15 -20.73 -3.35
CA THR A 136 -4.79 -20.64 -3.87
C THR A 136 -4.57 -19.50 -4.86
N LYS A 137 -5.63 -18.77 -5.27
CA LYS A 137 -5.50 -17.67 -6.25
C LYS A 137 -4.90 -16.44 -5.58
N ALA A 138 -3.99 -15.78 -6.29
CA ALA A 138 -3.43 -14.50 -5.86
C ALA A 138 -4.53 -13.44 -5.76
N LEU A 139 -4.49 -12.63 -4.70
CA LEU A 139 -5.46 -11.55 -4.47
C LEU A 139 -5.37 -10.48 -5.57
N ILE A 140 -4.15 -10.16 -6.00
CA ILE A 140 -3.92 -9.30 -7.17
C ILE A 140 -3.97 -10.16 -8.43
N SER A 141 -5.00 -9.96 -9.25
CA SER A 141 -5.14 -10.67 -10.53
C SER A 141 -4.22 -10.11 -11.62
N ARG A 142 -3.99 -10.86 -12.71
CA ARG A 142 -3.26 -10.35 -13.88
C ARG A 142 -3.97 -9.20 -14.59
N HIS A 143 -5.30 -9.16 -14.53
CA HIS A 143 -6.11 -8.06 -15.07
C HIS A 143 -5.87 -6.79 -14.24
N MET A 144 -5.90 -6.92 -12.91
CA MET A 144 -5.59 -5.84 -11.96
C MET A 144 -4.16 -5.29 -12.16
N TRP A 145 -3.16 -6.13 -12.42
CA TRP A 145 -1.81 -5.68 -12.79
C TRP A 145 -1.75 -4.86 -14.09
N LEU A 146 -2.56 -5.19 -15.11
CA LEU A 146 -2.65 -4.39 -16.33
C LEU A 146 -3.17 -2.98 -16.00
N PHE A 147 -4.18 -2.85 -15.15
CA PHE A 147 -4.68 -1.54 -14.71
C PHE A 147 -3.65 -0.76 -13.90
N ILE A 148 -3.05 -1.40 -12.88
CA ILE A 148 -2.02 -0.77 -12.05
C ILE A 148 -0.89 -0.21 -12.93
N ILE A 149 -0.34 -1.03 -13.84
CA ILE A 149 0.75 -0.60 -14.72
C ILE A 149 0.28 0.45 -15.75
N GLY A 150 -0.90 0.27 -16.34
CA GLY A 150 -1.45 1.17 -17.35
C GLY A 150 -1.69 2.58 -16.82
N HIS A 151 -2.40 2.70 -15.70
CA HIS A 151 -2.59 3.97 -15.00
C HIS A 151 -1.26 4.53 -14.49
N SER A 152 -0.37 3.69 -13.93
CA SER A 152 0.95 4.16 -13.47
C SER A 152 1.78 4.78 -14.59
N ILE A 153 1.77 4.20 -15.80
CA ILE A 153 2.48 4.74 -16.96
C ILE A 153 1.87 6.08 -17.39
N TYR A 154 0.54 6.18 -17.46
CA TYR A 154 -0.15 7.42 -17.83
C TYR A 154 0.16 8.55 -16.83
N GLN A 155 -0.04 8.30 -15.54
CA GLN A 155 0.21 9.29 -14.49
C GLN A 155 1.69 9.70 -14.45
N LEU A 156 2.61 8.74 -14.51
CA LEU A 156 4.04 9.04 -14.51
C LEU A 156 4.45 9.87 -15.73
N THR A 157 3.97 9.54 -16.92
CA THR A 157 4.23 10.31 -18.15
C THR A 157 3.68 11.73 -18.02
N THR A 158 2.44 11.87 -17.55
CA THR A 158 1.77 13.17 -17.37
C THR A 158 2.50 14.03 -16.33
N LEU A 159 2.89 13.46 -15.19
CA LEU A 159 3.68 14.16 -14.16
C LEU A 159 5.05 14.58 -14.68
N LEU A 160 5.76 13.73 -15.42
CA LEU A 160 7.07 14.08 -15.99
C LEU A 160 6.94 15.21 -17.02
N VAL A 161 5.91 15.18 -17.88
CA VAL A 161 5.61 16.28 -18.80
C VAL A 161 5.30 17.57 -18.04
N LEU A 162 4.48 17.52 -16.99
CA LEU A 162 4.20 18.70 -16.15
C LEU A 162 5.46 19.21 -15.42
N VAL A 163 6.33 18.33 -14.95
CA VAL A 163 7.57 18.70 -14.23
C VAL A 163 8.61 19.34 -15.14
N PHE A 164 8.81 18.85 -16.37
CA PHE A 164 9.85 19.38 -17.28
C PHE A 164 9.32 20.43 -18.26
N ALA A 165 8.12 20.23 -18.81
CA ALA A 165 7.54 21.10 -19.84
C ALA A 165 6.41 21.98 -19.32
N GLY A 166 5.86 21.74 -18.11
CA GLY A 166 4.71 22.49 -17.59
C GLY A 166 4.94 24.01 -17.50
N ALA A 167 6.16 24.44 -17.19
CA ALA A 167 6.53 25.86 -17.20
C ALA A 167 6.37 26.50 -18.60
N GLN A 168 6.75 25.78 -19.67
CA GLN A 168 6.62 26.24 -21.06
C GLN A 168 5.19 26.09 -21.60
N LEU A 169 4.50 25.01 -21.21
CA LEU A 169 3.13 24.71 -21.67
C LEU A 169 2.08 25.69 -21.14
N PHE A 170 2.31 26.28 -19.97
CA PHE A 170 1.37 27.20 -19.33
C PHE A 170 1.89 28.65 -19.22
N ASP A 171 3.06 28.95 -19.81
CA ASP A 171 3.76 30.24 -19.73
C ASP A 171 3.97 30.74 -18.27
N ILE A 172 4.40 29.83 -17.39
CA ILE A 172 4.61 30.05 -15.96
C ILE A 172 6.11 30.07 -15.65
N GLN A 173 6.54 30.92 -14.71
CA GLN A 173 7.90 30.88 -14.20
C GLN A 173 8.29 29.49 -13.67
N THR A 174 9.36 28.94 -14.22
CA THR A 174 9.93 27.65 -13.84
C THR A 174 10.25 27.58 -12.33
N GLY A 175 9.87 26.46 -11.70
CA GLY A 175 10.22 26.16 -10.31
C GLY A 175 11.57 25.47 -10.14
N ILE A 176 12.05 24.78 -11.18
CA ILE A 176 13.32 24.06 -11.22
C ILE A 176 14.49 25.02 -10.92
N GLY A 177 15.37 24.64 -10.00
CA GLY A 177 16.59 25.39 -9.67
C GLY A 177 16.41 26.57 -8.69
N ARG A 178 15.22 26.79 -8.13
CA ARG A 178 15.02 27.72 -7.01
C ARG A 178 15.31 27.03 -5.67
N GLU A 179 15.86 27.79 -4.71
CA GLU A 179 16.15 27.28 -3.37
C GLU A 179 14.91 26.70 -2.67
N LEU A 180 15.12 25.69 -1.81
CA LEU A 180 14.05 24.97 -1.09
C LEU A 180 13.14 25.87 -0.21
N ARG A 181 13.61 27.08 0.13
CA ARG A 181 12.88 28.12 0.91
C ARG A 181 12.31 29.26 0.05
N ALA A 182 12.48 29.22 -1.27
CA ALA A 182 11.93 30.23 -2.16
C ALA A 182 10.39 30.25 -2.10
N THR A 183 9.81 31.36 -2.58
CA THR A 183 8.36 31.53 -2.71
C THR A 183 7.75 30.34 -3.46
N PRO A 184 6.59 29.83 -3.02
CA PRO A 184 5.95 28.70 -3.69
C PRO A 184 5.64 29.07 -5.15
N THR A 185 5.91 28.15 -6.06
CA THR A 185 5.71 28.38 -7.50
C THR A 185 4.41 27.75 -7.98
N GLN A 186 3.71 28.44 -8.88
CA GLN A 186 2.53 27.90 -9.54
C GLN A 186 2.86 26.61 -10.31
N HIS A 187 4.06 26.52 -10.90
CA HIS A 187 4.56 25.34 -11.60
C HIS A 187 4.46 24.04 -10.76
N PHE A 188 5.11 23.97 -9.59
CA PHE A 188 5.00 22.77 -8.74
C PHE A 188 3.61 22.60 -8.11
N THR A 189 2.85 23.69 -7.95
CA THR A 189 1.47 23.61 -7.47
C THR A 189 0.54 22.99 -8.52
N VAL A 190 0.75 23.25 -9.81
CA VAL A 190 0.07 22.54 -10.92
C VAL A 190 0.42 21.06 -10.91
N VAL A 191 1.70 20.68 -10.73
CA VAL A 191 2.10 19.26 -10.62
C VAL A 191 1.38 18.57 -9.46
N PHE A 192 1.38 19.18 -8.26
CA PHE A 192 0.67 18.66 -7.09
C PHE A 192 -0.85 18.57 -7.32
N ASN A 193 -1.48 19.61 -7.86
CA ASN A 193 -2.93 19.65 -8.05
C ASN A 193 -3.38 18.64 -9.12
N ALA A 194 -2.68 18.57 -10.26
CA ALA A 194 -2.93 17.57 -11.29
C ALA A 194 -2.74 16.14 -10.77
N PHE A 195 -1.74 15.89 -9.91
CA PHE A 195 -1.57 14.59 -9.27
C PHE A 195 -2.80 14.20 -8.43
N VAL A 196 -3.29 15.09 -7.57
CA VAL A 196 -4.48 14.84 -6.74
C VAL A 196 -5.71 14.62 -7.62
N PHE A 197 -5.92 15.38 -8.71
CA PHE A 197 -7.06 15.13 -9.60
C PHE A 197 -6.97 13.81 -10.35
N MET A 198 -5.80 13.45 -10.92
CA MET A 198 -5.61 12.12 -11.52
C MET A 198 -5.96 11.01 -10.53
N GLN A 199 -5.62 11.19 -9.26
CA GLN A 199 -5.99 10.24 -8.22
C GLN A 199 -7.48 10.18 -7.91
N LEU A 200 -8.19 11.32 -7.81
CA LEU A 200 -9.64 11.33 -7.61
C LEU A 200 -10.39 10.63 -8.76
N PHE A 201 -9.95 10.82 -10.01
CA PHE A 201 -10.54 10.10 -11.16
C PHE A 201 -10.12 8.62 -11.23
N ASN A 202 -8.92 8.28 -10.77
CA ASN A 202 -8.49 6.89 -10.60
C ASN A 202 -9.28 6.16 -9.50
N GLU A 203 -9.72 6.86 -8.44
CA GLU A 203 -10.58 6.29 -7.38
C GLU A 203 -11.92 5.80 -7.97
N ILE A 204 -12.51 6.61 -8.84
CA ILE A 204 -13.73 6.27 -9.59
C ILE A 204 -13.51 5.00 -10.43
N ASN A 205 -12.39 4.90 -11.17
CA ASN A 205 -12.03 3.72 -11.95
C ASN A 205 -11.84 2.46 -11.08
N ALA A 206 -11.16 2.60 -9.94
CA ALA A 206 -10.85 1.49 -9.04
C ALA A 206 -12.08 0.79 -8.44
N ARG A 207 -13.28 1.42 -8.48
CA ARG A 207 -14.54 0.78 -8.06
C ARG A 207 -14.90 -0.47 -8.87
N LYS A 208 -14.46 -0.57 -10.13
CA LYS A 208 -14.91 -1.59 -11.10
C LYS A 208 -13.77 -2.47 -11.62
N ILE A 209 -13.36 -3.46 -10.82
CA ILE A 209 -12.19 -4.32 -11.09
C ILE A 209 -12.43 -5.53 -12.02
N HIS A 210 -13.69 -5.87 -12.34
CA HIS A 210 -14.04 -7.10 -13.07
C HIS A 210 -14.35 -6.89 -14.56
N GLY A 211 -13.80 -5.84 -15.18
CA GLY A 211 -13.98 -5.58 -16.62
C GLY A 211 -15.30 -4.88 -17.00
N GLU A 212 -16.01 -4.31 -16.02
CA GLU A 212 -17.28 -3.60 -16.24
C GLU A 212 -17.02 -2.22 -16.86
N ARG A 213 -17.44 -2.01 -18.12
CA ARG A 213 -17.21 -0.74 -18.85
C ARG A 213 -17.88 0.48 -18.22
N ASN A 214 -19.04 0.31 -17.58
CA ASN A 214 -19.79 1.42 -17.00
C ASN A 214 -19.29 1.74 -15.59
N VAL A 215 -18.19 2.50 -15.52
CA VAL A 215 -17.61 2.99 -14.26
C VAL A 215 -18.62 3.85 -13.47
N PHE A 216 -19.46 4.60 -14.18
CA PHE A 216 -20.51 5.46 -13.62
C PHE A 216 -21.76 4.71 -13.11
N ASP A 217 -21.88 3.39 -13.34
CA ASP A 217 -23.03 2.63 -12.87
C ASP A 217 -23.11 2.63 -11.33
N LYS A 218 -24.28 3.01 -10.79
CA LYS A 218 -24.59 3.08 -9.35
C LYS A 218 -23.68 3.99 -8.52
N ILE A 219 -22.96 4.96 -9.12
CA ILE A 219 -22.23 5.96 -8.34
C ILE A 219 -23.17 6.75 -7.43
N TRP A 220 -24.29 7.24 -7.98
CA TRP A 220 -25.30 8.01 -7.26
C TRP A 220 -26.04 7.25 -6.16
N THR A 221 -25.97 5.92 -6.15
CA THR A 221 -26.56 5.07 -5.11
C THR A 221 -25.70 5.01 -3.85
N ASN A 222 -24.38 5.24 -3.95
CA ASN A 222 -23.48 5.25 -2.80
C ASN A 222 -23.19 6.68 -2.34
N TRP A 223 -24.01 7.17 -1.40
CA TRP A 223 -23.89 8.52 -0.84
C TRP A 223 -22.59 8.72 -0.04
N ILE A 224 -22.03 7.65 0.55
CA ILE A 224 -20.76 7.72 1.29
C ILE A 224 -19.61 7.97 0.32
N PHE A 225 -19.58 7.26 -0.81
CA PHE A 225 -18.60 7.51 -1.87
C PHE A 225 -18.70 8.95 -2.42
N LEU A 226 -19.92 9.43 -2.72
CA LEU A 226 -20.12 10.81 -3.16
C LEU A 226 -19.68 11.84 -2.11
N SER A 227 -19.99 11.60 -0.84
CA SER A 227 -19.57 12.48 0.26
C SER A 227 -18.04 12.54 0.38
N VAL A 228 -17.34 11.42 0.24
CA VAL A 228 -15.87 11.38 0.27
C VAL A 228 -15.29 12.16 -0.90
N MET A 229 -15.74 11.90 -2.14
CA MET A 229 -15.29 12.63 -3.34
C MET A 229 -15.46 14.15 -3.22
N ILE A 230 -16.60 14.61 -2.69
CA ILE A 230 -16.89 16.03 -2.45
C ILE A 230 -15.95 16.60 -1.38
N VAL A 231 -15.73 15.89 -0.27
CA VAL A 231 -14.83 16.32 0.81
C VAL A 231 -13.39 16.41 0.31
N GLN A 232 -12.86 15.39 -0.36
CA GLN A 232 -11.49 15.39 -0.90
C GLN A 232 -11.29 16.58 -1.86
N THR A 233 -12.22 16.77 -2.81
CA THR A 233 -12.16 17.89 -3.78
C THR A 233 -12.25 19.25 -3.08
N SER A 234 -13.14 19.40 -2.10
CA SER A 234 -13.31 20.65 -1.36
C SER A 234 -12.07 21.03 -0.54
N VAL A 235 -11.46 20.06 0.15
CA VAL A 235 -10.24 20.34 0.92
C VAL A 235 -9.04 20.58 0.00
N GLN A 236 -8.96 19.92 -1.16
CA GLN A 236 -7.94 20.23 -2.18
C GLN A 236 -8.04 21.68 -2.69
N ILE A 237 -9.27 22.19 -2.92
CA ILE A 237 -9.50 23.60 -3.26
C ILE A 237 -9.01 24.53 -2.14
N ILE A 238 -9.34 24.23 -0.88
CA ILE A 238 -8.89 25.02 0.28
C ILE A 238 -7.36 25.02 0.40
N ILE A 239 -6.69 23.88 0.20
CA ILE A 239 -5.23 23.76 0.30
C ILE A 239 -4.51 24.51 -0.82
N VAL A 240 -5.01 24.47 -2.06
CA VAL A 240 -4.36 25.17 -3.18
C VAL A 240 -4.58 26.68 -3.10
N GLN A 241 -5.75 27.15 -2.66
CA GLN A 241 -6.05 28.59 -2.60
C GLN A 241 -5.57 29.28 -1.31
N PHE A 242 -5.62 28.60 -0.15
CA PHE A 242 -5.31 29.20 1.16
C PHE A 242 -4.12 28.54 1.89
N GLY A 243 -3.64 27.40 1.40
CA GLY A 243 -2.62 26.59 2.08
C GLY A 243 -1.16 27.04 1.87
N SER A 244 -0.90 28.22 1.33
CA SER A 244 0.45 28.61 0.85
C SER A 244 1.56 28.51 1.89
N VAL A 245 1.26 28.88 3.14
CA VAL A 245 2.21 28.84 4.27
C VAL A 245 2.53 27.41 4.72
N ILE A 246 1.54 26.52 4.75
CA ILE A 246 1.67 25.16 5.30
C ILE A 246 2.10 24.15 4.23
N PHE A 247 1.44 24.19 3.08
CA PHE A 247 1.64 23.23 1.99
C PHE A 247 2.65 23.71 0.95
N GLY A 248 3.06 24.98 0.99
CA GLY A 248 3.95 25.54 -0.03
C GLY A 248 3.31 25.59 -1.41
N THR A 249 2.01 25.82 -1.46
CA THR A 249 1.21 26.01 -2.67
C THR A 249 1.17 27.49 -3.07
N ALA A 250 1.08 27.76 -4.36
CA ALA A 250 0.77 29.09 -4.90
C ALA A 250 -0.64 29.10 -5.44
N GLU A 251 -1.34 30.22 -5.30
CA GLU A 251 -2.70 30.38 -5.83
C GLU A 251 -2.74 30.11 -7.34
N LEU A 252 -3.66 29.24 -7.76
CA LEU A 252 -3.86 28.86 -9.17
C LEU A 252 -5.02 29.66 -9.76
N GLY A 253 -4.80 30.25 -10.93
CA GLY A 253 -5.88 30.78 -11.76
C GLY A 253 -6.81 29.69 -12.27
N TRP A 254 -8.05 30.06 -12.61
CA TRP A 254 -9.09 29.13 -13.08
C TRP A 254 -8.66 28.30 -14.30
N ASP A 255 -7.86 28.87 -15.22
CA ASP A 255 -7.37 28.15 -16.40
C ASP A 255 -6.52 26.94 -16.03
N LEU A 256 -5.65 27.09 -15.02
CA LEU A 256 -4.78 26.01 -14.52
C LEU A 256 -5.58 24.95 -13.76
N TRP A 257 -6.62 25.34 -13.03
CA TRP A 257 -7.56 24.39 -12.43
C TRP A 257 -8.25 23.55 -13.50
N MET A 258 -8.73 24.16 -14.58
CA MET A 258 -9.39 23.45 -15.67
C MET A 258 -8.43 22.46 -16.37
N TRP A 259 -7.15 22.84 -16.55
CA TRP A 259 -6.13 21.91 -17.07
C TRP A 259 -5.85 20.74 -16.13
N CYS A 260 -5.74 20.97 -14.81
CA CYS A 260 -5.57 19.89 -13.82
C CYS A 260 -6.77 18.92 -13.82
N VAL A 261 -8.00 19.45 -13.86
CA VAL A 261 -9.23 18.63 -13.93
C VAL A 261 -9.30 17.88 -15.26
N PHE A 262 -8.93 18.50 -16.38
CA PHE A 262 -8.89 17.86 -17.70
C PHE A 262 -7.91 16.68 -17.72
N LEU A 263 -6.65 16.90 -17.31
CA LEU A 263 -5.63 15.85 -17.22
C LEU A 263 -6.01 14.73 -16.24
N GLY A 264 -6.73 15.07 -15.16
CA GLY A 264 -7.34 14.09 -14.28
C GLY A 264 -8.42 13.26 -14.99
N SER A 265 -9.37 13.91 -15.67
CA SER A 265 -10.52 13.27 -16.32
C SER A 265 -10.12 12.27 -17.42
N LEU A 266 -8.95 12.48 -18.06
CA LEU A 266 -8.38 11.56 -19.03
C LEU A 266 -8.10 10.16 -18.43
N GLU A 267 -7.94 10.00 -17.12
CA GLU A 267 -7.81 8.66 -16.51
C GLU A 267 -9.05 7.78 -16.73
N LEU A 268 -10.24 8.39 -16.82
CA LEU A 268 -11.46 7.66 -17.16
C LEU A 268 -11.40 7.10 -18.59
N VAL A 269 -10.75 7.83 -19.51
CA VAL A 269 -10.51 7.40 -20.90
C VAL A 269 -9.43 6.32 -20.95
N VAL A 270 -8.33 6.49 -20.21
CA VAL A 270 -7.26 5.48 -20.08
C VAL A 270 -7.82 4.15 -19.58
N ASN A 271 -8.71 4.16 -18.58
CA ASN A 271 -9.40 2.96 -18.10
C ASN A 271 -10.19 2.25 -19.22
N GLN A 272 -10.94 3.00 -20.05
CA GLN A 272 -11.64 2.42 -21.21
C GLN A 272 -10.68 1.83 -22.24
N LEU A 273 -9.53 2.45 -22.48
CA LEU A 273 -8.50 1.91 -23.38
C LEU A 273 -7.88 0.62 -22.82
N LEU A 274 -7.60 0.56 -21.52
CA LEU A 274 -7.07 -0.64 -20.85
C LEU A 274 -8.08 -1.80 -20.87
N LEU A 275 -9.39 -1.51 -20.77
CA LEU A 275 -10.47 -2.48 -20.95
C LEU A 275 -10.55 -3.09 -22.37
N LEU A 276 -9.97 -2.44 -23.39
CA LEU A 276 -9.89 -3.00 -24.75
C LEU A 276 -8.74 -4.00 -24.92
N ILE A 277 -7.77 -4.05 -24.00
CA ILE A 277 -6.57 -4.89 -24.13
C ILE A 277 -6.85 -6.29 -23.56
N PRO A 278 -6.94 -7.35 -24.39
CA PRO A 278 -7.18 -8.70 -23.90
C PRO A 278 -5.95 -9.22 -23.15
N VAL A 279 -6.11 -9.52 -21.85
CA VAL A 279 -5.05 -9.99 -20.94
C VAL A 279 -4.26 -11.19 -21.50
N ASN A 280 -4.92 -12.04 -22.31
CA ASN A 280 -4.31 -13.19 -22.97
C ASN A 280 -3.17 -12.85 -23.96
N LYS A 281 -3.08 -11.61 -24.46
CA LYS A 281 -2.03 -11.15 -25.38
C LYS A 281 -0.83 -10.51 -24.68
N LEU A 282 -0.87 -10.29 -23.36
CA LEU A 282 0.20 -9.59 -22.65
C LEU A 282 1.44 -10.48 -22.44
N PRO A 283 2.66 -9.94 -22.61
CA PRO A 283 3.91 -10.69 -22.41
C PRO A 283 4.23 -11.01 -20.95
N LEU A 284 3.30 -10.76 -20.00
CA LEU A 284 3.46 -11.03 -18.56
C LEU A 284 3.79 -12.51 -18.25
N LYS A 285 3.44 -13.45 -19.14
CA LYS A 285 3.89 -14.86 -19.06
C LYS A 285 5.43 -15.02 -19.07
N LYS A 286 6.20 -14.05 -19.57
CA LYS A 286 7.67 -14.08 -19.59
C LYS A 286 8.33 -13.58 -18.30
N LEU A 287 7.63 -12.84 -17.44
CA LEU A 287 8.16 -12.50 -16.10
C LEU A 287 8.12 -13.75 -15.23
N LYS A 288 9.30 -14.29 -14.89
CA LYS A 288 9.45 -15.44 -13.97
C LYS A 288 8.79 -15.23 -12.59
N LEU A 289 8.51 -13.98 -12.19
CA LEU A 289 7.74 -13.65 -10.98
C LEU A 289 6.35 -14.30 -10.93
N TRP A 290 5.72 -14.57 -12.08
CA TRP A 290 4.31 -15.00 -12.15
C TRP A 290 4.11 -16.47 -12.57
N LYS A 291 5.15 -17.31 -12.51
CA LYS A 291 5.06 -18.72 -12.93
C LYS A 291 4.45 -19.68 -11.89
N SER A 292 3.85 -19.18 -10.81
CA SER A 292 3.13 -20.00 -9.83
C SER A 292 1.61 -19.85 -9.98
N LYS A 293 0.91 -21.00 -9.92
CA LYS A 293 -0.55 -21.12 -9.70
C LYS A 293 -1.49 -20.47 -10.74
N GLU A 294 -1.31 -20.83 -12.02
CA GLU A 294 -2.39 -20.69 -13.02
C GLU A 294 -2.63 -21.95 -13.88
N GLU A 295 -1.96 -23.07 -13.56
CA GLU A 295 -1.98 -24.31 -14.36
C GLU A 295 -2.29 -25.54 -13.47
N VAL A 296 -3.12 -25.33 -12.44
CA VAL A 296 -3.60 -26.38 -11.51
C VAL A 296 -5.12 -26.25 -11.34
N ASP A 297 -5.84 -26.56 -12.41
CA ASP A 297 -7.23 -27.02 -12.34
C ASP A 297 -7.22 -28.46 -12.89
N THR A 298 -7.86 -29.40 -12.18
CA THR A 298 -7.87 -30.86 -12.43
C THR A 298 -6.61 -31.64 -12.02
N TYR A 299 -6.38 -31.80 -10.71
CA TYR A 299 -5.96 -33.08 -10.10
C TYR A 299 -6.39 -33.09 -8.63
N GLU A 300 -6.98 -34.18 -8.15
CA GLU A 300 -7.19 -34.39 -6.71
C GLU A 300 -5.82 -34.55 -6.04
N GLN A 301 -5.46 -33.65 -5.12
CA GLN A 301 -4.24 -33.79 -4.36
C GLN A 301 -4.45 -34.76 -3.18
N PRO A 302 -3.63 -35.80 -3.03
CA PRO A 302 -3.55 -36.54 -1.77
C PRO A 302 -3.09 -35.59 -0.65
N TYR A 303 -3.70 -35.72 0.52
CA TYR A 303 -3.30 -34.98 1.72
C TYR A 303 -1.90 -35.44 2.19
N ASP A 304 -0.87 -34.60 2.01
CA ASP A 304 0.49 -34.83 2.51
C ASP A 304 0.62 -34.21 3.93
N PRO A 305 0.70 -35.02 5.01
CA PRO A 305 0.71 -34.50 6.38
C PRO A 305 1.96 -33.67 6.73
N ASP A 306 3.02 -33.68 5.91
CA ASP A 306 4.30 -33.01 6.19
C ASP A 306 4.44 -31.60 5.59
N GLU A 307 3.41 -31.06 4.91
CA GLU A 307 3.50 -29.73 4.27
C GLU A 307 3.78 -28.60 5.29
N ASN A 308 3.12 -28.64 6.46
CA ASN A 308 3.35 -27.68 7.55
C ASN A 308 4.79 -27.79 8.09
N THR A 309 5.31 -29.00 8.27
CA THR A 309 6.69 -29.27 8.71
C THR A 309 7.69 -28.64 7.73
N ARG A 310 7.47 -28.80 6.41
CA ARG A 310 8.31 -28.21 5.36
C ARG A 310 8.24 -26.68 5.35
N ALA A 311 7.05 -26.10 5.51
CA ALA A 311 6.87 -24.64 5.58
C ALA A 311 7.62 -24.02 6.77
N GLN A 312 7.50 -24.62 7.96
CA GLN A 312 8.22 -24.18 9.17
C GLN A 312 9.74 -24.30 9.00
N VAL A 313 10.25 -25.39 8.41
CA VAL A 313 11.68 -25.57 8.11
C VAL A 313 12.19 -24.53 7.10
N LEU A 314 11.40 -24.17 6.09
CA LEU A 314 11.74 -23.13 5.11
C LEU A 314 11.77 -21.72 5.74
N TRP A 315 10.84 -21.43 6.65
CA TRP A 315 10.83 -20.17 7.40
C TRP A 315 12.04 -20.07 8.35
N MET A 316 12.36 -21.14 9.08
CA MET A 316 13.59 -21.21 9.91
C MET A 316 14.89 -21.09 9.12
N LYS A 317 14.94 -21.59 7.87
CA LYS A 317 16.09 -21.39 6.96
C LYS A 317 16.18 -19.93 6.50
N SER A 318 15.06 -19.25 6.32
CA SER A 318 15.00 -17.84 5.92
C SER A 318 15.43 -16.90 7.06
N LEU A 319 14.95 -17.15 8.30
CA LEU A 319 15.40 -16.42 9.49
C LEU A 319 16.91 -16.54 9.73
N ARG A 320 17.50 -17.74 9.57
CA ARG A 320 18.95 -17.92 9.69
C ARG A 320 19.76 -17.08 8.69
N ARG A 321 19.24 -16.87 7.46
CA ARG A 321 19.89 -15.97 6.48
C ARG A 321 19.88 -14.51 6.96
N ILE A 322 18.77 -14.04 7.52
CA ILE A 322 18.65 -12.68 8.07
C ILE A 322 19.62 -12.49 9.24
N GLN A 323 19.72 -13.46 10.16
CA GLN A 323 20.70 -13.43 11.25
C GLN A 323 22.16 -13.37 10.74
N THR A 324 22.46 -14.06 9.64
CA THR A 324 23.80 -14.02 9.01
C THR A 324 24.09 -12.63 8.44
N GLN A 325 23.11 -11.99 7.78
CA GLN A 325 23.25 -10.63 7.26
C GLN A 325 23.43 -9.59 8.38
N ILE A 326 22.65 -9.67 9.45
CA ILE A 326 22.81 -8.78 10.62
C ILE A 326 24.21 -8.93 11.23
N ARG A 327 24.75 -10.15 11.32
CA ARG A 327 26.12 -10.38 11.80
C ARG A 327 27.17 -9.71 10.90
N VAL A 328 27.00 -9.76 9.57
CA VAL A 328 27.91 -9.09 8.62
C VAL A 328 27.81 -7.56 8.73
N VAL A 329 26.60 -7.01 8.88
CA VAL A 329 26.39 -5.56 9.09
C VAL A 329 27.02 -5.10 10.40
N ASN A 330 26.86 -5.85 11.49
CA ASN A 330 27.48 -5.52 12.78
C ASN A 330 29.02 -5.63 12.72
N ALA A 331 29.57 -6.59 11.97
CA ALA A 331 31.00 -6.66 11.72
C ALA A 331 31.50 -5.42 10.96
N PHE A 332 30.87 -5.05 9.85
CA PHE A 332 31.19 -3.82 9.10
C PHE A 332 31.12 -2.56 9.97
N ARG A 333 30.08 -2.46 10.81
CA ARG A 333 29.93 -1.35 11.76
C ARG A 333 31.09 -1.30 12.76
N SER A 334 31.49 -2.43 13.33
CA SER A 334 32.64 -2.49 14.25
C SER A 334 33.97 -2.11 13.56
N THR A 335 34.13 -2.40 12.27
CA THR A 335 35.28 -1.97 11.46
C THR A 335 35.27 -0.45 11.23
N LEU A 336 34.10 0.15 10.97
CA LEU A 336 33.96 1.60 10.81
C LEU A 336 34.20 2.37 12.12
N GLU A 337 33.67 1.86 13.25
CA GLU A 337 33.92 2.44 14.59
C GLU A 337 35.40 2.33 14.97
N SER A 338 36.08 1.22 14.61
CA SER A 338 37.54 1.06 14.79
C SER A 338 38.36 1.99 13.89
N GLY A 339 37.94 2.20 12.63
CA GLY A 339 38.59 3.12 11.70
C GLY A 339 38.48 4.58 12.14
N HIS A 340 37.37 4.97 12.77
CA HIS A 340 37.18 6.33 13.27
C HIS A 340 38.11 6.67 14.45
N LEU A 341 38.46 5.69 15.29
CA LEU A 341 39.38 5.88 16.43
C LEU A 341 40.84 6.16 16.00
N LEU A 342 41.27 5.65 14.84
CA LEU A 342 42.61 5.90 14.30
C LEU A 342 42.80 7.33 13.75
N HIS A 343 41.72 8.06 13.47
CA HIS A 343 41.79 9.41 12.88
C HIS A 343 41.67 10.55 13.92
N VAL A 344 41.46 10.23 15.20
CA VAL A 344 41.27 11.21 16.29
C VAL A 344 42.55 11.42 17.12
N SER A 345 43.57 10.56 16.96
CA SER A 345 44.82 10.60 17.75
C SER A 345 45.95 11.45 17.16
N MET A 346 45.73 12.19 16.07
CA MET A 346 46.69 13.13 15.50
C MET A 346 46.09 14.52 15.25
N LEU A 347 46.22 15.43 16.23
CA LEU A 347 46.23 16.88 16.06
C LEU A 347 46.74 17.53 17.37
N PRO A 348 47.81 18.36 17.36
CA PRO A 348 48.35 18.96 18.58
C PRO A 348 47.60 20.24 18.98
N THR A 349 47.25 20.36 20.26
CA THR A 349 46.58 21.54 20.82
C THR A 349 47.57 22.63 21.24
N LEU A 350 47.52 23.79 20.59
CA LEU A 350 48.12 25.04 21.05
C LEU A 350 47.06 25.92 21.72
N GLN A 351 47.26 26.32 22.99
CA GLN A 351 47.13 27.73 23.44
C GLN A 351 47.52 27.94 24.91
N GLU A 352 47.69 29.21 25.28
CA GLU A 352 48.52 29.67 26.40
C GLU A 352 47.79 29.90 27.75
N THR A 353 48.59 30.32 28.73
CA THR A 353 48.32 30.52 30.18
C THR A 353 47.33 31.65 30.53
N PRO A 354 46.93 31.76 31.82
CA PRO A 354 47.65 32.70 32.71
C PRO A 354 47.96 32.20 34.14
N ARG A 355 48.86 32.91 34.84
CA ARG A 355 49.29 32.74 36.27
C ARG A 355 48.42 33.62 37.22
N PRO A 356 48.65 33.81 38.55
CA PRO A 356 49.72 33.30 39.45
C PRO A 356 49.39 32.95 40.94
N GLY A 357 50.35 32.29 41.62
CA GLY A 357 50.56 32.30 43.09
C GLY A 357 49.98 31.11 43.89
N ARG A 358 50.48 30.75 45.10
CA ARG A 358 51.72 31.12 45.84
C ARG A 358 51.92 30.13 47.03
N TYR A 359 53.18 29.88 47.42
CA TYR A 359 53.66 29.30 48.71
C TYR A 359 53.48 27.80 49.10
N GLN A 360 54.66 27.18 49.37
CA GLN A 360 55.06 26.32 50.52
C GLN A 360 54.47 24.90 50.69
N SER A 361 55.19 23.89 51.23
CA SER A 361 56.58 23.81 51.74
C SER A 361 57.11 22.36 51.83
N ASN A 362 58.44 22.19 51.78
CA ASN A 362 59.25 21.12 52.41
C ASN A 362 58.88 19.64 52.17
N GLN A 363 59.81 18.89 51.54
CA GLN A 363 60.71 18.01 52.30
C GLN A 363 61.98 17.63 51.52
N THR A 364 63.07 17.47 52.27
CA THR A 364 64.42 17.10 51.82
C THR A 364 64.56 15.57 51.78
N ILE A 365 65.35 15.01 50.86
CA ILE A 365 66.46 14.04 51.12
C ILE A 365 66.96 13.40 49.80
N GLU A 366 68.26 13.63 49.55
CA GLU A 366 69.31 12.83 48.89
C GLU A 366 69.01 11.67 47.91
N GLY A 367 69.84 11.59 46.86
CA GLY A 367 70.59 10.34 46.60
C GLY A 367 70.83 9.91 45.14
N ARG A 368 72.06 10.16 44.61
CA ARG A 368 72.78 9.48 43.49
C ARG A 368 72.06 9.34 42.12
N VAL A 369 72.59 9.76 40.96
CA VAL A 369 73.94 9.68 40.35
C VAL A 369 74.44 8.26 40.07
N THR A 370 74.24 7.80 38.82
CA THR A 370 75.15 7.08 37.89
C THR A 370 74.33 6.75 36.62
N SER A 371 74.65 7.25 35.41
CA SER A 371 75.48 6.57 34.37
C SER A 371 75.19 5.07 34.24
N VAL A 372 74.86 4.51 33.08
CA VAL A 372 75.31 4.82 31.70
C VAL A 372 74.13 4.86 30.72
#